data_AF-A0A098EF52-F1
#
_entry.id   AF-A0A098EF52-F1
#
_cell.length_a   1.000
_cell.length_b   1.000
_cell.length_c   1.000
_cell.angle_alpha   90.00
_cell.angle_beta   90.00
_cell.angle_gamma   90.00
#
_symmetry.space_group_name_H-M   'P 1'
#
loop_
_entity.id
_entity.type
_entity.pdbx_description
1 polymer ?
#
loop_
_entity_poly.entity_id
_entity_poly.type
_entity_poly.pdbx_seq_one_letter_code
_entity_poly.pdbx_strand_id
1 'polypeptide(L)'
;MSYADQKLNSYDLFKLVYCLDFLYPKTKLRKNELDLAVKKIKFIMERIESFAKDDGSYYSDKSISPLEDTRYCLFCINIIEDLTQDIIFYYGNDSLKLITRIYENTKDIDKTYSFINE
;
A
#
# COMPACT_ATOMS: atom_id res chain seq x y z
N MET A 1 -12.49 3.15 -22.58
CA MET A 1 -12.53 1.90 -21.80
C MET A 1 -11.41 1.95 -20.77
N SER A 2 -11.73 1.44 -19.60
CA SER A 2 -11.06 1.50 -18.29
C SER A 2 -9.52 1.45 -18.28
N TYR A 3 -8.87 2.49 -17.74
CA TYR A 3 -7.49 2.38 -17.22
C TYR A 3 -7.37 1.33 -16.09
N ALA A 4 -8.50 0.86 -15.54
CA ALA A 4 -8.53 -0.13 -14.46
C ALA A 4 -8.47 -1.60 -14.93
N ASP A 5 -8.44 -1.87 -16.24
CA ASP A 5 -8.20 -3.23 -16.78
C ASP A 5 -6.70 -3.50 -17.03
N GLN A 6 -5.83 -2.50 -16.82
CA GLN A 6 -4.39 -2.71 -16.82
C GLN A 6 -3.95 -3.34 -15.49
N LYS A 7 -3.08 -4.36 -15.61
CA LYS A 7 -2.44 -5.00 -14.47
C LYS A 7 -1.49 -3.98 -13.81
N LEU A 8 -1.98 -3.25 -12.80
CA LEU A 8 -1.17 -2.27 -12.07
C LEU A 8 0.06 -2.94 -11.47
N ASN A 9 1.23 -2.36 -11.72
CA ASN A 9 2.50 -2.73 -11.09
C ASN A 9 2.77 -1.85 -9.86
N SER A 10 3.87 -2.09 -9.15
CA SER A 10 4.19 -1.33 -7.93
C SER A 10 4.42 0.15 -8.18
N TYR A 11 4.99 0.54 -9.33
CA TYR A 11 5.21 1.95 -9.66
C TYR A 11 3.90 2.70 -9.88
N ASP A 12 2.90 2.05 -10.48
CA ASP A 12 1.57 2.64 -10.63
C ASP A 12 0.85 2.74 -9.28
N LEU A 13 0.97 1.72 -8.42
CA LEU A 13 0.45 1.79 -7.05
C LEU A 13 1.12 2.92 -6.26
N PHE A 14 2.43 3.07 -6.39
CA PHE A 14 3.20 4.15 -5.77
C PHE A 14 2.63 5.53 -6.13
N LYS A 15 2.39 5.80 -7.42
CA LYS A 15 1.79 7.06 -7.85
C LYS A 15 0.40 7.26 -7.27
N LEU A 16 -0.42 6.21 -7.25
CA LEU A 16 -1.79 6.27 -6.73
C LEU A 16 -1.79 6.56 -5.23
N VAL A 17 -0.96 5.87 -4.46
CA VAL A 17 -0.83 6.04 -3.01
C VAL A 17 -0.26 7.42 -2.68
N TYR A 18 0.75 7.88 -3.42
CA TYR A 18 1.27 9.24 -3.29
C TYR A 18 0.18 10.31 -3.51
N CYS A 19 -0.65 10.15 -4.54
CA CYS A 19 -1.78 11.05 -4.78
C CYS A 19 -2.81 10.98 -3.64
N LEU A 20 -3.08 9.78 -3.12
CA LEU A 20 -4.03 9.57 -2.03
C LEU A 20 -3.58 10.28 -0.76
N ASP A 21 -2.31 10.11 -0.37
CA ASP A 21 -1.69 10.77 0.78
C ASP A 21 -1.81 12.30 0.68
N PHE A 22 -1.53 12.86 -0.49
CA PHE A 22 -1.66 14.30 -0.72
C PHE A 22 -3.09 14.83 -0.62
N LEU A 23 -4.08 14.03 -1.05
CA LEU A 23 -5.49 14.44 -1.12
C LEU A 23 -6.23 14.20 0.20
N TYR A 24 -5.91 13.12 0.91
CA TYR A 24 -6.59 12.72 2.14
C TYR A 24 -6.76 13.85 3.16
N PRO A 25 -5.70 14.56 3.59
CA PRO A 25 -5.83 15.60 4.62
C PRO A 25 -6.59 16.85 4.15
N LYS A 26 -6.82 16.99 2.83
CA LYS A 26 -7.49 18.15 2.23
C LYS A 26 -9.00 17.98 2.13
N THR A 27 -9.52 16.81 2.50
CA THR A 27 -10.93 16.48 2.31
C THR A 27 -11.51 15.84 3.57
N LYS A 28 -12.76 16.14 3.88
CA LYS A 28 -13.54 15.34 4.84
C LYS A 28 -14.36 14.33 4.06
N LEU A 29 -14.16 13.05 4.34
CA LEU A 29 -14.83 11.97 3.62
C LEU A 29 -16.25 11.79 4.16
N ARG A 30 -17.24 11.73 3.27
CA ARG A 30 -18.57 11.23 3.62
C ARG A 30 -18.54 9.71 3.71
N LYS A 31 -19.55 9.11 4.35
CA LYS A 31 -19.59 7.66 4.60
C LYS A 31 -19.37 6.81 3.34
N ASN A 32 -20.03 7.13 2.24
CA ASN A 32 -19.87 6.40 0.97
C ASN A 32 -18.47 6.57 0.34
N GLU A 33 -17.85 7.74 0.51
CA GLU A 33 -16.48 8.01 0.05
C GLU A 33 -15.46 7.28 0.93
N LEU A 34 -15.71 7.22 2.23
CA LEU A 34 -14.92 6.46 3.18
C LEU A 34 -14.99 4.96 2.89
N ASP A 35 -16.19 4.41 2.68
CA ASP A 35 -16.37 3.00 2.33
C ASP A 35 -15.62 2.64 1.04
N LEU A 36 -15.65 3.55 0.06
CA LEU A 36 -14.89 3.40 -1.18
C LEU A 36 -13.37 3.45 -0.93
N ALA A 37 -12.90 4.40 -0.11
CA ALA A 37 -11.49 4.53 0.25
C ALA A 37 -10.97 3.26 0.95
N VAL A 38 -11.71 2.74 1.93
CA VAL A 38 -11.40 1.49 2.63
C VAL A 38 -11.31 0.31 1.66
N LYS A 39 -12.27 0.20 0.73
CA LYS A 39 -12.24 -0.85 -0.30
C LYS A 39 -10.99 -0.74 -1.19
N LYS A 40 -10.58 0.49 -1.53
CA LYS A 40 -9.38 0.73 -2.35
C LYS A 40 -8.09 0.47 -1.58
N ILE A 41 -8.02 0.83 -0.29
CA ILE A 41 -6.91 0.50 0.59
C ILE A 41 -6.69 -1.03 0.64
N LYS A 42 -7.76 -1.80 0.90
CA LYS A 42 -7.68 -3.27 0.93
C LYS A 42 -7.19 -3.85 -0.40
N PHE A 43 -7.73 -3.36 -1.51
CA PHE A 43 -7.29 -3.76 -2.85
C PHE A 43 -5.80 -3.48 -3.11
N ILE A 44 -5.30 -2.31 -2.69
CA ILE A 44 -3.88 -1.96 -2.84
C ILE A 44 -3.01 -2.92 -2.01
N MET A 45 -3.39 -3.19 -0.77
CA MET A 45 -2.66 -4.11 0.12
C MET A 45 -2.62 -5.54 -0.43
N GLU A 46 -3.77 -6.08 -0.86
CA GLU A 46 -3.84 -7.40 -1.52
C GLU A 46 -2.92 -7.45 -2.75
N ARG A 47 -2.82 -6.32 -3.48
CA ARG A 47 -1.99 -6.25 -4.67
C ARG A 47 -0.50 -6.25 -4.33
N ILE A 48 -0.09 -5.48 -3.33
CA ILE A 48 1.29 -5.45 -2.83
C ILE A 48 1.70 -6.83 -2.30
N GLU A 49 0.83 -7.50 -1.55
CA GLU A 49 1.08 -8.85 -1.04
C GLU A 49 1.32 -9.84 -2.18
N SER A 50 0.57 -9.73 -3.28
CA SER A 50 0.76 -10.60 -4.46
C SER A 50 2.11 -10.42 -5.17
N PHE A 51 2.84 -9.34 -4.90
CA PHE A 51 4.17 -9.09 -5.46
C PHE A 51 5.30 -9.65 -4.62
N ALA A 52 5.05 -9.97 -3.34
CA ALA A 52 6.08 -10.42 -2.41
C ALA A 52 6.69 -11.77 -2.83
N LYS A 53 8.01 -11.88 -2.68
CA LYS A 53 8.80 -13.08 -2.92
C LYS A 53 9.34 -13.65 -1.62
N ASP A 54 9.82 -14.89 -1.68
CA ASP A 54 10.29 -15.61 -0.50
C ASP A 54 11.69 -15.20 -0.04
N ASP A 55 12.41 -14.47 -0.90
CA ASP A 55 13.71 -13.84 -0.63
C ASP A 55 13.60 -12.46 0.04
N GLY A 56 12.38 -11.97 0.30
CA GLY A 56 12.13 -10.65 0.90
C GLY A 56 12.00 -9.51 -0.11
N SER A 57 12.21 -9.77 -1.41
CA SER A 57 11.98 -8.79 -2.47
C SER A 57 10.51 -8.73 -2.90
N TYR A 58 10.17 -7.71 -3.67
CA TYR A 58 8.90 -7.59 -4.37
C TYR A 58 9.14 -7.57 -5.88
N TYR A 59 8.21 -8.16 -6.64
CA TYR A 59 8.31 -8.23 -8.09
C TYR A 59 6.93 -8.22 -8.75
N SER A 60 6.62 -7.09 -9.36
CA SER A 60 5.35 -6.76 -9.99
C SER A 60 5.44 -6.73 -11.52
N ASP A 61 6.59 -6.30 -12.06
CA ASP A 61 6.83 -6.11 -13.49
C ASP A 61 8.29 -6.44 -13.86
N LYS A 62 8.52 -6.98 -15.06
CA LYS A 62 9.87 -7.35 -15.53
C LYS A 62 10.73 -6.14 -15.92
N SER A 63 10.11 -4.99 -16.13
CA SER A 63 10.77 -3.74 -16.52
C SER A 63 11.24 -2.91 -15.33
N ILE A 64 10.87 -3.29 -14.10
CA ILE A 64 11.27 -2.61 -12.86
C ILE A 64 12.33 -3.48 -12.18
N SER A 65 13.41 -2.85 -11.69
CA SER A 65 14.41 -3.61 -10.94
C SER A 65 13.81 -4.11 -9.61
N PRO A 66 14.15 -5.33 -9.14
CA PRO A 66 13.60 -5.86 -7.89
C PRO A 66 13.81 -4.93 -6.67
N LEU A 67 14.93 -4.20 -6.63
CA LEU A 67 15.21 -3.22 -5.58
C LEU A 67 14.25 -2.03 -5.62
N GLU A 68 14.00 -1.46 -6.81
CA GLU A 68 13.03 -0.36 -6.96
C GLU A 68 11.61 -0.83 -6.66
N ASP A 69 11.25 -2.01 -7.14
CA ASP A 69 9.93 -2.60 -6.94
C ASP A 69 9.64 -2.80 -5.43
N THR A 70 10.64 -3.29 -4.71
CA THR A 70 10.63 -3.40 -3.24
C THR A 70 10.45 -2.04 -2.56
N ARG A 71 11.19 -1.00 -2.99
CA ARG A 71 11.05 0.36 -2.44
C ARG A 71 9.67 0.95 -2.68
N TYR A 72 9.09 0.76 -3.87
CA TYR A 72 7.73 1.22 -4.17
C TYR A 72 6.69 0.53 -3.29
N CYS A 73 6.82 -0.78 -3.11
CA CYS A 73 5.93 -1.55 -2.24
C CYS A 73 6.04 -1.10 -0.78
N LEU A 74 7.25 -0.93 -0.25
CA LEU A 74 7.47 -0.45 1.12
C LEU A 74 6.93 0.97 1.34
N PHE A 75 7.11 1.87 0.36
CA PHE A 75 6.50 3.19 0.41
C PHE A 75 4.97 3.09 0.53
N CYS A 76 4.36 2.26 -0.30
CA CYS A 76 2.91 2.10 -0.27
C CYS A 76 2.42 1.51 1.05
N ILE A 77 3.11 0.50 1.59
CA ILE A 77 2.80 -0.10 2.90
C ILE A 77 2.81 0.97 3.97
N ASN A 78 3.88 1.76 4.07
CA ASN A 78 4.02 2.79 5.10
C ASN A 78 2.86 3.80 5.06
N ILE A 79 2.57 4.36 3.89
CA ILE A 79 1.51 5.37 3.74
C ILE A 79 0.12 4.76 4.00
N ILE A 80 -0.13 3.53 3.54
CA ILE A 80 -1.43 2.89 3.75
C ILE A 80 -1.64 2.52 5.23
N GLU A 81 -0.58 2.16 5.95
CA GLU A 81 -0.61 1.95 7.39
C GLU A 81 -0.97 3.24 8.13
N ASP A 82 -0.32 4.36 7.79
CA ASP A 82 -0.61 5.68 8.35
C ASP A 82 -2.06 6.11 8.07
N LEU A 83 -2.52 5.99 6.81
CA LEU A 83 -3.90 6.30 6.41
C LEU A 83 -4.92 5.40 7.13
N THR A 84 -4.58 4.14 7.36
CA THR A 84 -5.45 3.21 8.09
C THR A 84 -5.63 3.66 9.53
N GLN A 85 -4.54 4.05 10.21
CA GLN A 85 -4.60 4.58 11.56
C GLN A 85 -5.43 5.87 11.63
N ASP A 86 -5.23 6.80 10.69
CA ASP A 86 -6.01 8.04 10.62
C ASP A 86 -7.50 7.77 10.38
N ILE A 87 -7.84 6.85 9.47
CA ILE A 87 -9.23 6.47 9.21
C ILE A 87 -9.88 5.89 10.47
N ILE A 88 -9.18 4.99 11.18
CA ILE A 88 -9.69 4.41 12.42
C ILE A 88 -9.89 5.50 13.47
N PHE A 89 -8.91 6.38 13.67
CA PHE A 89 -8.94 7.42 14.68
C PHE A 89 -10.03 8.48 14.42
N TYR A 90 -10.11 9.01 13.20
CA TYR A 90 -11.02 10.12 12.88
C TYR A 90 -12.44 9.69 12.50
N TYR A 91 -12.60 8.49 11.94
CA TYR A 91 -13.89 8.03 11.41
C TYR A 91 -14.46 6.81 12.13
N GLY A 92 -13.72 6.20 13.06
CA GLY A 92 -14.21 5.05 13.86
C GLY A 92 -14.54 3.83 13.00
N ASN A 93 -13.67 3.50 12.04
CA ASN A 93 -13.94 2.42 11.10
C ASN A 93 -13.47 1.05 11.62
N ASP A 94 -14.40 0.21 12.08
CA ASP A 94 -14.10 -1.12 12.62
C ASP A 94 -13.75 -2.17 11.56
N SER A 95 -13.88 -1.86 10.26
CA SER A 95 -13.60 -2.82 9.18
C SER A 95 -12.12 -2.90 8.80
N LEU A 96 -11.29 -1.99 9.33
CA LEU A 96 -9.85 -2.00 9.19
C LEU A 96 -9.20 -2.55 10.46
N LYS A 97 -8.13 -3.33 10.29
CA LYS A 97 -7.33 -3.79 11.42
C LYS A 97 -6.47 -2.62 11.90
N LEU A 98 -6.44 -2.40 13.21
CA LEU A 98 -5.51 -1.44 13.81
C LEU A 98 -4.05 -1.87 13.53
N ILE A 99 -3.27 -0.93 13.01
CA ILE A 99 -1.84 -1.10 12.81
C ILE A 99 -1.12 -0.71 14.09
N THR A 100 -0.28 -1.60 14.62
CA THR A 100 0.37 -1.43 15.93
C THR A 100 1.88 -1.28 15.85
N ARG A 101 2.47 -1.53 14.68
CA ARG A 101 3.91 -1.49 14.42
C ARG A 101 4.14 -0.88 13.04
N ILE A 102 5.28 -0.20 12.87
CA ILE A 102 5.71 0.30 11.56
C ILE A 102 6.07 -0.91 10.69
N TYR A 103 5.63 -0.91 9.43
CA TYR A 103 5.83 -2.00 8.46
C TYR A 103 5.18 -3.33 8.90
N GLU A 104 4.09 -3.29 9.67
CA GLU A 104 3.39 -4.49 10.15
C GLU A 104 2.92 -5.40 9.01
N ASN A 105 2.57 -4.84 7.86
CA ASN A 105 2.09 -5.58 6.69
C ASN A 105 3.21 -5.96 5.70
N THR A 106 4.48 -5.75 6.05
CA THR A 106 5.59 -6.30 5.28
C THR A 106 5.68 -7.80 5.55
N LYS A 107 5.74 -8.63 4.50
CA LYS A 107 5.64 -10.11 4.62
C LYS A 107 6.73 -10.70 5.54
N ASP A 108 7.97 -10.27 5.35
CA ASP A 108 9.12 -10.70 6.15
C ASP A 108 10.12 -9.55 6.22
N ILE A 109 10.05 -8.78 7.30
CA ILE A 109 10.81 -7.53 7.45
C ILE A 109 12.33 -7.77 7.48
N ASP A 110 12.77 -8.88 8.08
CA ASP A 110 14.19 -9.21 8.23
C ASP A 110 14.80 -9.61 6.89
N LYS A 111 14.06 -10.39 6.09
CA LYS A 111 14.48 -10.72 4.73
C LYS A 111 14.45 -9.51 3.82
N THR A 112 13.40 -8.69 3.89
CA THR A 112 13.32 -7.46 3.09
C THR A 112 14.47 -6.51 3.43
N TYR A 113 14.80 -6.37 4.72
CA TYR A 113 15.96 -5.59 5.16
C TYR A 113 17.28 -6.15 4.61
N SER A 114 17.46 -7.48 4.68
CA SER A 114 18.65 -8.14 4.16
C SER A 114 18.79 -7.91 2.65
N PHE A 115 17.72 -8.12 1.88
CA PHE A 115 17.66 -7.90 0.44
C PHE A 115 18.01 -6.46 0.02
N ILE A 116 17.60 -5.45 0.79
CA ILE A 116 17.88 -4.04 0.48
C ILE A 116 19.35 -3.66 0.73
N ASN A 117 20.03 -4.36 1.63
CA ASN A 117 21.40 -4.06 2.04
C ASN A 117 22.47 -4.95 1.40
N GLU A 118 22.08 -5.95 0.61
CA GLU A 118 22.99 -6.70 -0.29
C GLU A 118 23.48 -5.83 -1.46
#